data_AF-A0A6I3BAA0-F1
#
_entry.id   AF-A0A6I3BAA0-F1
#
_cell.length_a   1.000
_cell.length_b   1.000
_cell.length_c   1.000
_cell.angle_alpha   90.00
_cell.angle_beta   90.00
_cell.angle_gamma   90.00
#
_symmetry.space_group_name_H-M   'P 1'
#
loop_
_entity.id
_entity.type
_entity.pdbx_description
1 polymer ?
#
loop_
_entity_poly.entity_id
_entity_poly.type
_entity_poly.pdbx_seq_one_letter_code
_entity_poly.pdbx_strand_id
1 'polypeptide(L)' 'MTKFFTPNSSLEEVTANLSRYGNSCIILAGGTDVMIQNRRGEINTDRFLHIE' A
#
# COMPACT_ATOMS: atom_id res chain seq x y z
N MET A 1 3.34 -12.80 -9.63
CA MET A 1 2.32 -11.87 -9.12
C MET A 1 2.80 -10.46 -9.38
N THR A 2 1.97 -9.62 -10.00
CA THR A 2 2.34 -8.22 -10.34
C THR A 2 1.99 -7.33 -9.16
N LYS A 3 2.96 -6.60 -8.61
CA LYS A 3 2.73 -5.63 -7.54
C LYS A 3 2.26 -4.29 -8.12
N PHE A 4 1.25 -3.70 -7.51
CA PHE A 4 0.69 -2.39 -7.84
C PHE A 4 1.18 -1.37 -6.83
N PHE A 5 1.90 -0.36 -7.32
CA PHE A 5 2.33 0.79 -6.53
C PHE A 5 1.55 2.01 -7.01
N THR A 6 0.79 2.62 -6.12
CA THR A 6 0.01 3.82 -6.39
C THR A 6 0.59 4.96 -5.56
N PRO A 7 1.32 5.91 -6.18
CA PRO A 7 1.71 7.14 -5.49
C PRO A 7 0.46 7.98 -5.20
N ASN A 8 0.42 8.63 -4.04
CA ASN A 8 -0.65 9.57 -3.70
C ASN A 8 -0.01 10.91 -3.35
N SER A 9 -0.62 11.98 -3.83
CA SER A 9 -0.13 13.36 -3.73
C SER A 9 -0.81 14.17 -2.62
N SER A 10 -1.89 13.64 -2.04
CA SER A 10 -2.60 14.27 -0.93
C SER A 10 -3.28 13.26 -0.01
N LEU A 11 -3.67 13.71 1.18
CA LEU A 11 -4.41 12.88 2.14
C LEU A 11 -5.79 12.47 1.61
N GLU A 12 -6.44 13.33 0.83
CA GLU A 12 -7.74 13.05 0.21
C GLU A 12 -7.61 11.91 -0.81
N GLU A 13 -6.55 11.90 -1.60
CA GLU A 13 -6.29 10.85 -2.59
C GLU A 13 -6.04 9.49 -1.91
N VAL A 14 -5.24 9.48 -0.85
CA VAL A 14 -4.99 8.29 -0.03
C VAL A 14 -6.30 7.77 0.57
N THR A 15 -7.09 8.65 1.15
CA THR A 15 -8.36 8.28 1.80
C THR A 15 -9.36 7.72 0.78
N ALA A 16 -9.45 8.32 -0.41
CA ALA A 16 -10.27 7.82 -1.49
C ALA A 16 -9.82 6.42 -1.94
N ASN A 17 -8.51 6.20 -2.08
CA ASN A 17 -7.96 4.90 -2.45
C ASN A 17 -8.14 3.83 -1.35
N LEU A 18 -8.00 4.19 -0.08
CA LEU A 18 -8.32 3.31 1.05
C LEU A 18 -9.79 2.91 1.04
N SER A 19 -10.71 3.86 0.83
CA SER A 19 -12.14 3.57 0.72
C SER A 19 -12.46 2.68 -0.49
N ARG A 20 -11.72 2.84 -1.60
CA ARG A 20 -11.92 2.08 -2.83
C ARG A 20 -11.43 0.64 -2.73
N TYR A 21 -10.26 0.42 -2.14
CA TYR A 21 -9.60 -0.89 -2.13
C TYR A 21 -9.77 -1.66 -0.81
N GLY A 22 -10.11 -0.96 0.27
CA GLY A 22 -10.33 -1.53 1.60
C GLY A 22 -9.16 -2.41 2.05
N ASN A 23 -9.49 -3.58 2.58
CA ASN A 23 -8.52 -4.56 3.09
C ASN A 23 -7.60 -5.17 2.03
N SER A 24 -7.80 -4.82 0.74
CA SER A 24 -6.98 -5.32 -0.37
C SER A 24 -5.71 -4.49 -0.58
N CYS A 25 -5.53 -3.39 0.14
CA CYS A 25 -4.38 -2.49 0.00
C CYS A 25 -3.72 -2.18 1.34
N ILE A 26 -2.46 -1.78 1.30
CA ILE A 26 -1.70 -1.33 2.46
C ILE A 26 -1.01 0.00 2.16
N ILE A 27 -0.96 0.87 3.17
CA ILE A 27 -0.23 2.14 3.10
C ILE A 27 1.28 1.86 3.19
N LEU A 28 2.02 2.50 2.31
CA LEU A 28 3.46 2.47 2.24
C LEU A 28 3.96 3.90 2.54
N ALA A 29 4.32 4.17 3.79
CA ALA A 29 5.00 5.42 4.17
C ALA A 29 6.50 5.29 3.84
N GLY A 30 7.39 5.18 4.84
CA GLY A 30 8.81 4.85 4.61
C GLY A 30 9.07 3.46 4.00
N GLY A 31 8.04 2.60 3.98
CA GLY A 31 7.97 1.40 3.13
C GLY A 31 8.84 0.19 3.48
N THR A 32 9.93 0.38 4.21
CA THR A 32 10.93 -0.69 4.45
C THR A 32 10.34 -1.88 5.21
N ASP A 33 9.66 -1.65 6.33
CA ASP A 33 9.10 -2.74 7.16
C ASP A 33 8.01 -3.50 6.42
N VAL A 34 7.04 -2.79 5.81
CA VAL A 34 5.94 -3.37 5.04
C VAL A 34 6.46 -4.26 3.91
N MET A 35 7.52 -3.82 3.21
CA MET A 35 8.11 -4.59 2.12
C MET A 35 8.86 -5.82 2.61
N ILE A 36 9.49 -5.78 3.78
CA ILE A 36 10.12 -6.95 4.42
C ILE A 36 9.05 -7.96 4.84
N GLN A 37 7.99 -7.50 5.51
CA GLN A 37 6.87 -8.34 5.95
C GLN A 37 6.15 -9.01 4.77
N ASN A 38 5.92 -8.27 3.68
CA ASN A 38 5.36 -8.83 2.45
C ASN A 38 6.30 -9.86 1.80
N ARG A 39 7.62 -9.61 1.79
CA ARG A 39 8.61 -10.59 1.29
C ARG A 39 8.62 -11.87 2.13
N ARG A 40 8.43 -11.78 3.44
CA ARG A 40 8.35 -12.93 4.36
C ARG A 40 7.00 -13.66 4.33
N GLY A 41 6.01 -13.12 3.62
CA GLY A 41 4.65 -13.68 3.57
C GLY A 41 3.81 -13.40 4.80
N GLU A 42 4.25 -12.51 5.70
CA GLU A 42 3.50 -12.06 6.87
C GLU A 42 2.32 -11.15 6.46
N ILE A 43 2.51 -10.43 5.35
CA ILE A 43 1.49 -9.58 4.72
C ILE A 43 1.19 -10.12 3.33
N ASN A 44 -0.08 -10.43 3.09
CA ASN A 44 -0.54 -10.88 1.78
C ASN A 44 -1.31 -9.75 1.07
N THR A 45 -0.57 -8.84 0.45
CA THR A 45 -1.13 -7.84 -0.47
C THR A 45 -0.22 -7.64 -1.67
N ASP A 46 -0.82 -7.31 -2.79
CA ASP A 46 -0.13 -6.87 -4.00
C ASP A 46 -0.38 -5.38 -4.29
N ARG A 47 -1.12 -4.66 -3.44
CA ARG A 47 -1.51 -3.26 -3.70
C ARG A 47 -1.01 -2.34 -2.59
N PHE A 48 -0.11 -1.45 -2.96
CA PHE A 48 0.56 -0.54 -2.05
C PHE A 48 0.22 0.91 -2.40
N LEU A 49 -0.25 1.66 -1.41
CA LEU A 49 -0.56 3.08 -1.51
C LEU A 49 0.62 3.87 -0.92
N HIS A 50 1.47 4.45 -1.76
CA HIS A 50 2.63 5.21 -1.29
C HIS A 50 2.20 6.61 -0.85
N ILE A 51 2.70 7.05 0.31
CA ILE A 51 2.51 8.39 0.87
C ILE A 51 3.89 8.99 1.20
N GLU A 52 4.12 10.23 0.79
CA GLU A 52 5.31 11.03 1.15
C GLU A 52 4.96 12.12 2.16
#